data_AF-A0A1J5GSL1-F1
#
_entry.id   AF-A0A1J5GSL1-F1
#
_cell.length_a   1.000
_cell.length_b   1.000
_cell.length_c   1.000
_cell.angle_alpha   90.00
_cell.angle_beta   90.00
_cell.angle_gamma   90.00
#
_symmetry.space_group_name_H-M   'P 1'
#
loop_
_entity.id
_entity.type
_entity.pdbx_description
1 polymer ?
#
loop_
_entity_poly.entity_id
_entity_poly.type
_entity_poly.pdbx_seq_one_letter_code
_entity_poly.pdbx_strand_id
1 'polypeptide(L)'
;MSTTLFLLVLIFVIINIVQTWLILTYRLLTKGGIIIGLIEAIEFPVLILLILKGGMAGFLTIVIVEFVQWTTIALLSLRGKPR
;
A
#
# COMPACT_ATOMS: atom_id res chain seq x y z
N MET A 1 -19.26 -3.56 11.13
CA MET A 1 -17.80 -3.79 11.13
C MET A 1 -17.31 -3.64 12.57
N SER A 2 -16.49 -4.55 13.10
CA SER A 2 -15.94 -4.37 14.45
C SER A 2 -14.95 -3.20 14.45
N THR A 3 -14.87 -2.44 15.54
CA THR A 3 -13.95 -1.28 15.68
C THR A 3 -12.51 -1.65 15.33
N THR A 4 -12.09 -2.86 15.66
CA THR A 4 -10.75 -3.39 15.33
C THR A 4 -10.55 -3.56 13.82
N LEU A 5 -11.54 -4.05 13.09
CA LEU A 5 -11.44 -4.20 11.63
C LEU A 5 -11.35 -2.85 10.93
N PHE A 6 -12.15 -1.89 11.37
CA PHE A 6 -12.08 -0.52 10.85
C PHE A 6 -10.70 0.09 11.06
N LEU A 7 -10.11 -0.07 12.25
CA LEU A 7 -8.76 0.41 12.54
C LEU A 7 -7.70 -0.27 11.68
N LEU A 8 -7.78 -1.58 11.47
CA LEU A 8 -6.84 -2.30 10.61
C LEU A 8 -6.92 -1.84 9.15
N VAL A 9 -8.12 -1.64 8.62
CA VAL A 9 -8.32 -1.07 7.27
C VAL A 9 -7.72 0.33 7.19
N LEU A 10 -7.98 1.18 8.20
CA LEU A 10 -7.47 2.55 8.21
C LEU A 10 -5.93 2.57 8.24
N ILE A 11 -5.30 1.77 9.09
CA ILE A 11 -3.84 1.66 9.18
C ILE A 11 -3.27 1.19 7.83
N PHE A 12 -3.86 0.15 7.24
CA PHE A 12 -3.44 -0.39 5.97
C PHE A 12 -3.50 0.65 4.83
N VAL A 13 -4.61 1.39 4.75
CA VAL A 13 -4.78 2.47 3.75
C VAL A 13 -3.75 3.58 3.97
N ILE A 14 -3.50 4.00 5.22
CA ILE A 14 -2.49 5.03 5.52
C ILE A 14 -1.10 4.56 5.09
N ILE A 15 -0.72 3.31 5.40
CA ILE A 15 0.57 2.74 5.00
C ILE A 15 0.70 2.77 3.47
N ASN A 16 -0.33 2.35 2.73
CA ASN A 16 -0.35 2.37 1.26
C ASN A 16 -0.19 3.79 0.70
N ILE A 17 -0.88 4.78 1.27
CA ILE A 17 -0.75 6.19 0.85
C ILE A 17 0.69 6.69 1.07
N VAL A 18 1.25 6.45 2.26
CA VAL A 18 2.63 6.85 2.59
C VAL A 18 3.63 6.16 1.67
N GLN A 19 3.48 4.86 1.46
CA GLN A 19 4.31 4.08 0.55
C GLN A 19 4.27 4.63 -0.88
N THR A 20 3.07 4.87 -1.41
CA THR A 20 2.87 5.46 -2.74
C THR A 20 3.57 6.82 -2.87
N TRP A 21 3.41 7.69 -1.87
CA TRP A 21 4.06 9.01 -1.87
C TRP A 21 5.59 8.91 -1.85
N LEU A 22 6.16 7.99 -1.07
CA LEU A 22 7.60 7.76 -1.01
C LEU A 22 8.13 7.22 -2.35
N ILE A 23 7.43 6.27 -2.96
CA ILE A 23 7.78 5.72 -4.28
C ILE A 23 7.86 6.84 -5.33
N LEU A 24 6.87 7.74 -5.34
CA LEU A 24 6.82 8.87 -6.27
C LEU A 24 7.91 9.91 -5.99
N THR A 25 8.18 10.19 -4.71
CA THR A 25 9.16 11.21 -4.29
C THR A 25 10.59 10.79 -4.58
N TYR A 26 10.95 9.55 -4.25
CA TYR A 26 12.32 9.07 -4.38
C TYR A 26 12.69 8.58 -5.79
N ARG A 27 11.74 8.62 -6.74
CA ARG A 27 11.91 8.25 -8.17
C ARG A 27 12.98 7.15 -8.35
N LEU A 28 12.77 5.96 -7.79
CA LEU A 28 13.34 4.69 -8.24
C LEU A 28 13.63 3.71 -7.08
N LEU A 29 13.40 2.45 -7.44
CA LEU A 29 13.86 1.19 -6.87
C LEU A 29 15.34 1.10 -6.41
N THR A 30 16.20 2.11 -6.61
CA THR A 30 17.65 2.03 -6.29
C THR A 30 18.05 2.57 -4.93
N LYS A 31 17.49 3.70 -4.46
CA LYS A 31 17.71 4.21 -3.09
C LYS A 31 16.46 4.17 -2.23
N GLY A 32 15.28 4.29 -2.85
CA GLY A 32 13.99 4.14 -2.17
C GLY A 32 13.70 2.70 -1.75
N GLY A 33 14.37 1.70 -2.36
CA GLY A 33 14.07 0.27 -2.15
C GLY A 33 14.20 -0.20 -0.70
N ILE A 34 15.16 0.32 0.07
CA ILE A 34 15.31 -0.04 1.50
C ILE A 34 14.15 0.55 2.33
N ILE A 35 13.79 1.81 2.08
CA ILE A 35 12.69 2.48 2.78
C ILE A 35 11.35 1.82 2.44
N ILE A 36 11.13 1.51 1.15
CA ILE A 36 9.95 0.81 0.67
C ILE A 36 9.89 -0.58 1.29
N GLY A 37 10.99 -1.34 1.28
CA GLY A 37 11.03 -2.68 1.88
C GLY A 37 10.79 -2.68 3.39
N LEU A 38 11.26 -1.65 4.11
CA LEU A 38 10.93 -1.48 5.54
C LEU A 38 9.45 -1.18 5.77
N ILE A 39 8.82 -0.41 4.89
CA ILE A 39 7.38 -0.11 4.99
C ILE A 39 6.55 -1.34 4.62
N GLU A 40 6.92 -2.08 3.58
CA GLU A 40 6.27 -3.35 3.24
C GLU A 40 6.40 -4.37 4.38
N ALA A 41 7.54 -4.42 5.06
CA ALA A 41 7.72 -5.28 6.23
C ALA A 41 6.78 -4.93 7.40
N ILE A 42 6.38 -3.66 7.52
CA ILE A 42 5.39 -3.19 8.51
C ILE A 42 3.96 -3.44 8.00
N GLU A 43 3.73 -3.30 6.70
CA GLU A 43 2.44 -3.53 6.06
C GLU A 43 2.02 -5.00 6.12
N PHE A 44 2.95 -5.92 5.88
CA PHE A 44 2.69 -7.34 5.75
C PHE A 44 1.98 -7.97 6.98
N PRO A 45 2.38 -7.68 8.24
CA PRO A 45 1.63 -8.08 9.43
C PRO A 45 0.19 -7.55 9.45
N VAL A 46 -0.04 -6.30 9.01
CA VAL A 46 -1.37 -5.67 8.97
C VAL A 46 -2.25 -6.39 7.94
N LEU A 47 -1.66 -6.75 6.80
CA LEU A 47 -2.29 -7.49 5.71
C LEU A 47 -2.74 -8.89 6.20
N ILE A 48 -1.86 -9.60 6.91
CA ILE A 48 -2.21 -10.89 7.54
C ILE A 48 -3.37 -10.71 8.53
N LEU A 49 -3.31 -9.71 9.41
CA LEU A 49 -4.38 -9.45 10.39
C LEU A 49 -5.72 -9.09 9.72
N LEU A 50 -5.68 -8.39 8.59
CA LEU A 50 -6.85 -8.06 7.77
C LEU A 50 -7.50 -9.31 7.18
N ILE A 51 -6.71 -10.25 6.65
CA ILE A 51 -7.23 -11.51 6.13
C ILE A 51 -7.80 -12.36 7.28
N LEU A 52 -7.04 -12.52 8.36
CA LEU A 52 -7.45 -13.38 9.49
C LEU A 52 -8.70 -12.87 10.21
N LYS A 53 -8.82 -11.55 10.41
CA LYS A 53 -9.98 -10.97 11.12
C LYS A 53 -11.12 -10.57 10.19
N GLY A 54 -10.81 -10.20 8.94
CA GLY A 54 -11.77 -9.63 7.99
C GLY A 54 -12.29 -10.64 6.97
N GLY A 55 -11.69 -11.83 6.89
CA GLY A 55 -12.06 -12.88 5.93
C GLY A 55 -12.08 -12.36 4.49
N MET A 56 -13.14 -12.69 3.75
CA MET A 56 -13.29 -12.29 2.36
C MET A 56 -13.37 -10.76 2.17
N ALA A 57 -13.99 -10.04 3.11
CA ALA A 57 -14.10 -8.59 3.02
C ALA A 57 -12.75 -7.90 3.24
N GLY A 58 -11.95 -8.39 4.19
CA GLY A 58 -10.57 -7.92 4.41
C GLY A 58 -9.69 -8.19 3.18
N PHE A 59 -9.78 -9.40 2.62
CA PHE A 59 -9.08 -9.75 1.39
C PHE A 59 -9.45 -8.85 0.21
N LEU A 60 -10.75 -8.61 -0.03
CA LEU A 60 -11.19 -7.72 -1.12
C LEU A 60 -10.66 -6.29 -0.93
N THR A 61 -10.64 -5.81 0.32
CA THR A 61 -10.12 -4.48 0.66
C THR A 61 -8.66 -4.36 0.27
N ILE A 62 -7.85 -5.36 0.60
CA ILE A 62 -6.42 -5.41 0.24
C ILE A 62 -6.26 -5.34 -1.27
N VAL A 63 -6.94 -6.22 -2.01
CA VAL A 63 -6.84 -6.28 -3.47
C VAL A 63 -7.21 -4.93 -4.12
N ILE A 64 -8.29 -4.30 -3.67
CA ILE A 64 -8.74 -3.01 -4.22
C ILE A 64 -7.73 -1.90 -3.93
N VAL A 65 -7.26 -1.78 -2.69
CA VAL A 65 -6.32 -0.73 -2.29
C VAL A 65 -4.99 -0.91 -3.00
N GLU A 66 -4.45 -2.13 -3.04
CA GLU A 66 -3.20 -2.41 -3.77
C GLU A 66 -3.36 -2.15 -5.27
N PHE A 67 -4.48 -2.57 -5.87
CA PHE A 67 -4.75 -2.31 -7.27
C PHE A 67 -4.76 -0.80 -7.58
N VAL A 68 -5.42 0.00 -6.73
CA VAL A 68 -5.44 1.46 -6.86
C VAL A 68 -4.04 2.05 -6.67
N GLN A 69 -3.29 1.60 -5.68
CA GLN A 69 -1.92 2.03 -5.42
C GLN A 69 -1.02 1.77 -6.64
N TRP A 70 -0.93 0.53 -7.11
CA TRP A 70 -0.08 0.15 -8.23
C TRP A 70 -0.49 0.83 -9.53
N THR A 71 -1.80 0.95 -9.79
CA THR A 71 -2.30 1.68 -10.96
C THR A 71 -1.94 3.17 -10.89
N THR A 72 -2.04 3.79 -9.71
CA THR A 72 -1.65 5.20 -9.50
C THR A 72 -0.17 5.41 -9.75
N ILE A 73 0.68 4.53 -9.20
CA ILE A 73 2.13 4.56 -9.43
C ILE A 73 2.44 4.42 -10.92
N ALA A 74 1.85 3.45 -11.61
CA ALA A 74 2.06 3.22 -13.02
C ALA A 74 1.67 4.43 -13.88
N LEU A 75 0.47 5.00 -13.66
CA LEU A 75 -0.03 6.16 -14.40
C LEU A 75 0.85 7.39 -14.20
N LEU A 76 1.27 7.67 -12.97
CA LEU A 76 2.12 8.81 -12.67
C LEU A 76 3.56 8.62 -13.17
N SER A 77 4.08 7.38 -13.13
CA SER A 77 5.38 7.06 -13.70
C SER A 77 5.42 7.26 -15.22
N LEU A 78 4.31 7.01 -15.93
CA LEU A 78 4.22 7.23 -17.38
C LEU A 78 4.19 8.73 -17.76
N ARG A 79 3.63 9.59 -16.89
CA ARG A 79 3.59 11.04 -17.11
C ARG A 79 4.92 11.76 -16.80
N GLY A 80 5.81 11.12 -16.05
CA GLY A 80 7.08 11.70 -15.60
C GLY A 80 8.27 11.55 -16.55
N LYS A 81 8.10 10.93 -17.72
CA LYS A 81 9.16 10.75 -18.71
C LYS A 81 9.15 11.92 -19.70
N PRO A 82 10.08 12.89 -19.63
CA PRO A 82 10.26 13.82 -20.74
C PRO A 82 10.67 13.01 -21.97
N ARG A 83 10.03 13.28 -23.11
CA ARG A 83 10.55 12.84 -24.42
C ARG A 83 11.91 13.48 -24.65
#